data_AF-A0AAV6I5A9-F1
#
_entry.id   AF-A0AAV6I5A9-F1
#
_cell.length_a   1.000
_cell.length_b   1.000
_cell.length_c   1.000
_cell.angle_alpha   90.00
_cell.angle_beta   90.00
_cell.angle_gamma   90.00
#
_symmetry.space_group_name_H-M   'P 1'
#
loop_
_entity.id
_entity.type
_entity.pdbx_description
1 polymer ?
#
loop_
_entity_poly.entity_id
_entity_poly.type
_entity_poly.pdbx_seq_one_letter_code
_entity_poly.pdbx_strand_id
1 'polypeptide(L)'
;MAEIRGSEFVFESVREGWKSGSEALYRQGMVEYFSSMRMESGFEKLRRASEKGHSEASYVYGIILVCKGGQSSVEGLKLLNAMKSGTTSQSTRFAIFQECRKRIEAVIRSMWINNHLEGRQSRSCCHENTSRLKETWDGRREVEDDASCEACKWDREVSLFCDMLH
;
A
#
# COMPACT_ATOMS: atom_id res chain seq x y z
N MET A 1 -43.69 -4.25 -19.18
CA MET A 1 -42.78 -5.18 -18.48
C MET A 1 -41.60 -4.36 -17.99
N ALA A 2 -41.61 -3.98 -16.70
CA ALA A 2 -40.59 -3.14 -16.10
C ALA A 2 -40.05 -3.87 -14.86
N GLU A 3 -38.89 -4.51 -14.95
CA GLU A 3 -38.32 -5.20 -13.80
C GLU A 3 -36.81 -5.50 -13.94
N ILE A 4 -35.96 -4.49 -14.18
CA ILE A 4 -34.49 -4.61 -13.98
C ILE A 4 -33.86 -3.25 -13.62
N ARG A 5 -34.31 -2.56 -12.56
CA ARG A 5 -33.59 -1.38 -12.00
C ARG A 5 -33.35 -1.42 -10.48
N GLY A 6 -33.83 -2.47 -9.80
CA GLY A 6 -33.69 -2.60 -8.34
C GLY A 6 -32.35 -3.17 -7.87
N SER A 7 -31.72 -4.05 -8.66
CA SER A 7 -30.49 -4.74 -8.24
C SER A 7 -29.26 -3.82 -8.29
N GLU A 8 -29.09 -3.00 -9.33
CA GLU A 8 -27.97 -2.05 -9.46
C GLU A 8 -28.01 -0.96 -8.37
N PHE A 9 -29.18 -0.42 -8.04
CA PHE A 9 -29.33 0.62 -7.03
C PHE A 9 -29.06 0.10 -5.60
N VAL A 10 -29.48 -1.13 -5.31
CA VAL A 10 -29.14 -1.82 -4.05
C VAL A 10 -27.64 -2.13 -4.02
N PHE A 11 -27.04 -2.54 -5.13
CA PHE A 11 -25.61 -2.82 -5.20
C PHE A 11 -24.77 -1.55 -5.03
N GLU A 12 -25.16 -0.43 -5.63
CA GLU A 12 -24.50 0.87 -5.44
C GLU A 12 -24.69 1.42 -4.03
N SER A 13 -25.89 1.36 -3.46
CA SER A 13 -26.15 1.81 -2.08
C SER A 13 -25.38 0.95 -1.05
N VAL A 14 -25.28 -0.36 -1.29
CA VAL A 14 -24.44 -1.24 -0.48
C VAL A 14 -22.96 -0.91 -0.70
N ARG A 15 -22.50 -0.66 -1.94
CA ARG A 15 -21.11 -0.27 -2.24
C ARG A 15 -20.71 1.06 -1.60
N GLU A 16 -21.62 2.03 -1.55
CA GLU A 16 -21.45 3.32 -0.87
C GLU A 16 -21.40 3.15 0.66
N GLY A 17 -22.27 2.32 1.23
CA GLY A 17 -22.25 1.96 2.66
C GLY A 17 -21.02 1.14 3.09
N TRP A 18 -20.47 0.32 2.19
CA TRP A 18 -19.22 -0.41 2.43
C TRP A 18 -17.98 0.48 2.34
N LYS A 19 -18.01 1.50 1.46
CA LYS A 19 -17.00 2.57 1.43
C LYS A 19 -16.95 3.31 2.76
N SER A 20 -18.10 3.71 3.33
CA SER A 20 -18.11 4.46 4.60
C SER A 20 -17.65 3.60 5.78
N GLY A 21 -18.05 2.34 5.84
CA GLY A 21 -17.65 1.43 6.92
C GLY A 21 -16.17 0.99 6.86
N SER A 22 -15.63 0.77 5.66
CA SER A 22 -14.21 0.40 5.51
C SER A 22 -13.28 1.60 5.64
N GLU A 23 -13.66 2.79 5.15
CA GLU A 23 -12.90 4.04 5.33
C GLU A 23 -12.84 4.44 6.80
N ALA A 24 -13.93 4.30 7.55
CA ALA A 24 -13.94 4.57 8.99
C ALA A 24 -12.99 3.63 9.75
N LEU A 25 -13.02 2.32 9.44
CA LEU A 25 -12.10 1.34 10.00
C LEU A 25 -10.64 1.66 9.63
N TYR A 26 -10.39 2.03 8.39
CA TYR A 26 -9.06 2.45 7.94
C TYR A 26 -8.55 3.66 8.72
N ARG A 27 -9.31 4.76 8.78
CA ARG A 27 -8.92 5.97 9.51
C ARG A 27 -8.69 5.71 10.99
N GLN A 28 -9.60 4.96 11.63
CA GLN A 28 -9.44 4.58 13.02
C GLN A 28 -8.20 3.69 13.21
N GLY A 29 -7.97 2.73 12.31
CA GLY A 29 -6.78 1.88 12.32
C GLY A 29 -5.48 2.66 12.22
N MET A 30 -5.42 3.65 11.33
CA MET A 30 -4.26 4.54 11.16
C MET A 30 -3.95 5.31 12.45
N VAL A 31 -4.95 5.99 13.02
CA VAL A 31 -4.78 6.77 14.26
C VAL A 31 -4.39 5.87 15.43
N GLU A 32 -5.02 4.70 15.56
CA GLU A 32 -4.70 3.78 16.65
C GLU A 32 -3.30 3.20 16.54
N TYR A 33 -2.89 2.83 15.34
CA TYR A 33 -1.59 2.21 15.11
C TYR A 33 -0.44 3.22 15.18
N PHE A 34 -0.56 4.36 14.50
CA PHE A 34 0.53 5.32 14.33
C PHE A 34 0.54 6.44 15.38
N SER A 35 -0.63 6.86 15.89
CA SER A 35 -0.72 7.99 16.85
C SER A 35 -0.97 7.54 18.27
N SER A 36 -1.93 6.66 18.53
CA SER A 36 -2.33 6.29 19.89
C SER A 36 -1.49 5.16 20.50
N MET A 37 -0.53 4.59 19.75
CA MET A 37 0.27 3.42 20.14
C MET A 37 -0.55 2.18 20.53
N ARG A 38 -1.82 2.10 20.10
CA ARG A 38 -2.71 0.94 20.30
C ARG A 38 -2.51 -0.05 19.14
N MET A 39 -1.28 -0.53 18.98
CA MET A 39 -0.82 -1.26 17.80
C MET A 39 -1.67 -2.47 17.44
N GLU A 40 -2.01 -3.34 18.39
CA GLU A 40 -2.83 -4.53 18.11
C GLU A 40 -4.23 -4.16 17.62
N SER A 41 -4.85 -3.17 18.26
CA SER A 41 -6.19 -2.70 17.93
C SER A 41 -6.23 -1.99 16.58
N GLY A 42 -5.21 -1.17 16.29
CA GLY A 42 -5.06 -0.50 15.01
C GLY A 42 -4.78 -1.48 13.87
N PHE A 43 -3.90 -2.46 14.11
CA PHE A 43 -3.56 -3.51 13.16
C PHE A 43 -4.78 -4.35 12.75
N GLU A 44 -5.61 -4.75 13.72
CA GLU A 44 -6.85 -5.48 13.46
C GLU A 44 -7.88 -4.65 12.67
N LYS A 45 -7.98 -3.34 12.92
CA LYS A 45 -8.88 -2.47 12.15
C LYS A 45 -8.42 -2.30 10.70
N LEU A 46 -7.10 -2.14 10.49
CA LEU A 46 -6.51 -2.10 9.15
C LEU A 46 -6.74 -3.41 8.39
N ARG A 47 -6.58 -4.56 9.08
CA ARG A 47 -6.91 -5.87 8.53
C ARG A 47 -8.37 -5.95 8.07
N ARG A 48 -9.34 -5.59 8.93
CA ARG A 48 -10.77 -5.63 8.58
C ARG A 48 -11.13 -4.67 7.45
N ALA A 49 -10.50 -3.51 7.38
CA ALA A 49 -10.68 -2.58 6.26
C ALA A 49 -10.13 -3.17 4.96
N SER A 50 -8.97 -3.83 5.02
CA SER A 50 -8.38 -4.56 3.90
C SER A 50 -9.27 -5.71 3.41
N GLU A 51 -9.80 -6.53 4.32
CA GLU A 51 -10.73 -7.63 4.00
C GLU A 51 -12.04 -7.14 3.35
N LYS A 52 -12.44 -5.89 3.63
CA LYS A 52 -13.58 -5.21 2.97
C LYS A 52 -13.23 -4.57 1.61
N GLY A 53 -11.99 -4.72 1.14
CA GLY A 53 -11.55 -4.23 -0.17
C GLY A 53 -11.03 -2.80 -0.18
N HIS A 54 -10.72 -2.20 0.97
CA HIS A 54 -10.15 -0.85 1.02
C HIS A 54 -8.68 -0.85 0.58
N SER A 55 -8.37 -0.19 -0.54
CA SER A 55 -7.04 -0.24 -1.18
C SER A 55 -5.92 0.28 -0.29
N GLU A 56 -6.10 1.46 0.33
CA GLU A 56 -5.09 2.05 1.22
C GLU A 56 -4.88 1.20 2.48
N ALA A 57 -5.95 0.63 3.03
CA ALA A 57 -5.84 -0.26 4.18
C ALA A 57 -5.06 -1.54 3.82
N SER A 58 -5.35 -2.16 2.67
CA SER A 58 -4.61 -3.32 2.17
C SER A 58 -3.13 -3.01 1.95
N TYR A 59 -2.83 -1.82 1.43
CA TYR A 59 -1.46 -1.35 1.28
C TYR A 59 -0.75 -1.20 2.62
N VAL A 60 -1.31 -0.40 3.55
CA VAL A 60 -0.69 -0.15 4.87
C VAL A 60 -0.56 -1.44 5.67
N TYR A 61 -1.60 -2.26 5.71
CA TYR A 61 -1.60 -3.56 6.39
C TYR A 61 -0.52 -4.49 5.82
N GLY A 62 -0.39 -4.53 4.49
CA GLY A 62 0.67 -5.27 3.81
C GLY A 62 2.07 -4.78 4.18
N ILE A 63 2.31 -3.46 4.20
CA ILE A 63 3.60 -2.88 4.61
C ILE A 63 3.93 -3.22 6.07
N ILE A 64 2.97 -3.11 7.00
CA ILE A 64 3.19 -3.48 8.41
C ILE A 64 3.57 -4.96 8.54
N LEU A 65 2.88 -5.85 7.81
CA LEU A 65 3.20 -7.28 7.76
C LEU A 65 4.62 -7.54 7.26
N VAL A 66 5.05 -6.80 6.22
CA VAL A 66 6.42 -6.87 5.70
C VAL A 66 7.44 -6.42 6.74
N CYS A 67 7.18 -5.32 7.44
CA CYS A 67 8.06 -4.80 8.49
C CYS A 67 8.17 -5.74 9.70
N LYS A 68 7.07 -6.42 10.08
CA LYS A 68 7.08 -7.44 11.16
C LYS A 68 8.01 -8.62 10.88
N GLY A 69 8.34 -8.89 9.61
CA GLY A 69 9.25 -9.97 9.23
C GLY A 69 8.66 -11.38 9.35
N GLY A 70 9.52 -12.40 9.31
CA GLY A 70 9.13 -13.80 9.47
C GLY A 70 8.10 -14.30 8.44
N GLN A 71 7.14 -15.11 8.89
CA GLN A 71 6.03 -15.60 8.05
C GLN A 71 5.05 -14.48 7.66
N SER A 72 4.86 -13.49 8.53
CA SER A 72 4.02 -12.32 8.27
C SER A 72 4.50 -11.54 7.05
N SER A 73 5.82 -11.45 6.83
CA SER A 73 6.37 -10.78 5.65
C SER A 73 5.96 -11.46 4.34
N VAL A 74 5.93 -12.80 4.32
CA VAL A 74 5.48 -13.55 3.14
C VAL A 74 4.00 -13.30 2.85
N GLU A 75 3.17 -13.22 3.90
CA GLU A 75 1.75 -12.88 3.79
C GLU A 75 1.55 -11.44 3.27
N GLY A 76 2.28 -10.48 3.83
CA GLY A 76 2.25 -9.08 3.39
C GLY A 76 2.62 -8.93 1.91
N LEU A 77 3.69 -9.60 1.47
CA LEU A 77 4.08 -9.61 0.05
C LEU A 77 3.03 -10.25 -0.85
N LYS A 78 2.39 -11.34 -0.43
CA LYS A 78 1.29 -11.97 -1.18
C LYS A 78 0.11 -11.01 -1.33
N LEU A 79 -0.28 -10.32 -0.25
CA LEU A 79 -1.35 -9.33 -0.27
C LEU A 79 -1.03 -8.18 -1.23
N LEU A 80 0.16 -7.60 -1.11
CA LEU A 80 0.57 -6.48 -1.95
C LEU A 80 0.71 -6.90 -3.43
N ASN A 81 1.19 -8.12 -3.71
CA ASN A 81 1.22 -8.67 -5.06
C ASN A 81 -0.19 -8.97 -5.61
N ALA A 82 -1.15 -9.38 -4.77
CA ALA A 82 -2.53 -9.58 -5.22
C ALA A 82 -3.17 -8.27 -5.70
N MET A 83 -2.83 -7.13 -5.07
CA MET A 83 -3.22 -5.82 -5.57
C MET A 83 -2.63 -5.48 -6.94
N LYS A 84 -1.48 -6.08 -7.32
CA LYS A 84 -0.87 -5.95 -8.66
C LYS A 84 -1.63 -6.75 -9.74
N SER A 85 -2.18 -7.92 -9.39
CA SER A 85 -2.70 -8.90 -10.38
C SER A 85 -3.93 -8.46 -11.16
N GLY A 86 -4.60 -7.37 -10.77
CA GLY A 86 -5.71 -6.79 -11.54
C GLY A 86 -5.30 -5.98 -12.77
N THR A 87 -3.99 -5.82 -13.04
CA THR A 87 -3.49 -4.89 -14.06
C THR A 87 -2.50 -5.52 -15.03
N THR A 88 -2.80 -5.43 -16.34
CA THR A 88 -2.06 -6.06 -17.44
C THR A 88 -0.72 -5.37 -17.75
N SER A 89 -0.49 -4.13 -17.29
CA SER A 89 0.73 -3.37 -17.58
C SER A 89 1.51 -2.97 -16.33
N GLN A 90 2.84 -3.10 -16.37
CA GLN A 90 3.77 -2.67 -15.32
C GLN A 90 3.67 -1.17 -15.01
N SER A 91 3.34 -0.34 -15.99
CA SER A 91 3.08 1.09 -15.81
C SER A 91 1.83 1.40 -14.97
N THR A 92 0.83 0.51 -14.97
CA THR A 92 -0.37 0.65 -14.12
C THR A 92 -0.12 0.20 -12.68
N ARG A 93 0.83 -0.72 -12.46
CA ARG A 93 1.21 -1.19 -11.11
C ARG A 93 1.78 -0.06 -10.26
N PHE A 94 2.68 0.73 -10.83
CA PHE A 94 3.25 1.90 -10.14
C PHE A 94 2.20 2.96 -9.82
N ALA A 95 1.22 3.15 -10.70
CA ALA A 95 0.16 4.12 -10.50
C ALA A 95 -0.72 3.81 -9.27
N ILE A 96 -1.06 2.54 -9.02
CA ILE A 96 -1.88 2.13 -7.86
C ILE A 96 -1.16 2.47 -6.55
N PHE A 97 0.11 2.07 -6.43
CA PHE A 97 0.89 2.34 -5.22
C PHE A 97 1.19 3.83 -5.05
N GLN A 98 1.47 4.55 -6.13
CA GLN A 98 1.62 6.00 -6.09
C GLN A 98 0.37 6.71 -5.57
N GLU A 99 -0.82 6.29 -6.03
CA GLU A 99 -2.07 6.88 -5.58
C GLU A 99 -2.35 6.54 -4.10
N CYS A 100 -2.11 5.29 -3.70
CA CYS A 100 -2.21 4.89 -2.29
C CYS A 100 -1.29 5.77 -1.43
N ARG A 101 -0.02 5.93 -1.81
CA ARG A 101 0.94 6.77 -1.08
C ARG A 101 0.45 8.20 -0.94
N LYS A 102 -0.02 8.85 -2.01
CA LYS A 102 -0.56 10.22 -1.94
C LYS A 102 -1.72 10.34 -0.95
N ARG A 103 -2.67 9.41 -1.00
CA ARG A 103 -3.84 9.41 -0.10
C ARG A 103 -3.43 9.15 1.35
N ILE A 104 -2.47 8.26 1.58
CA ILE A 104 -1.95 7.94 2.92
C ILE A 104 -1.13 9.11 3.47
N GLU A 105 -0.29 9.75 2.65
CA GLU A 105 0.50 10.92 3.02
C GLU A 105 -0.40 12.06 3.51
N ALA A 106 -1.54 12.28 2.85
CA ALA A 106 -2.54 13.25 3.32
C ALA A 106 -3.13 12.88 4.70
N VAL A 107 -3.32 11.59 4.96
CA VAL A 107 -3.82 11.08 6.26
C VAL A 107 -2.73 11.22 7.33
N ILE A 108 -1.50 10.82 7.05
CA ILE A 108 -0.35 10.95 7.98
C ILE A 108 -0.14 12.41 8.36
N ARG A 109 -0.17 13.34 7.39
CA ARG A 109 -0.05 14.80 7.65
C ARG A 109 -1.12 15.36 8.57
N SER A 110 -2.25 14.66 8.72
CA SER A 110 -3.36 15.09 9.58
C SER A 110 -3.29 14.53 11.01
N MET A 111 -2.28 13.74 11.34
CA MET A 111 -2.13 13.13 12.67
C MET A 111 -0.70 13.24 13.21
N TRP A 112 -0.58 13.17 14.53
CA TRP A 112 0.73 13.13 15.18
C TRP A 112 1.26 11.70 15.19
N ILE A 113 2.43 11.46 14.62
CA ILE A 113 3.03 10.12 14.56
C ILE A 113 3.85 9.89 15.83
N ASN A 114 3.50 8.84 16.57
CA ASN A 114 4.19 8.39 17.77
C ASN A 114 4.82 7.00 17.59
N ASN A 115 4.32 6.21 16.65
CA ASN A 115 4.82 4.88 16.34
C ASN A 115 5.41 4.86 14.93
N HIS A 116 6.73 4.70 14.84
CA HIS A 116 7.46 4.62 13.59
C HIS A 116 7.72 3.17 13.21
N LEU A 117 7.61 2.86 11.92
CA LEU A 117 8.02 1.56 11.41
C LEU A 117 9.50 1.61 11.08
N GLU A 118 10.26 0.69 11.66
CA GLU A 118 11.63 0.46 11.24
C GLU A 118 11.60 -0.33 9.93
N GLY A 119 12.05 0.32 8.86
CA GLY A 119 12.26 -0.35 7.58
C GLY A 119 13.18 -1.54 7.77
N ARG A 120 12.92 -2.63 7.04
CA ARG A 120 13.84 -3.76 7.03
C ARG A 120 15.20 -3.27 6.53
N GLN A 121 16.29 -3.59 7.22
CA GLN A 121 17.63 -3.38 6.65
C GLN A 121 17.65 -4.05 5.28
N SER A 122 17.87 -3.24 4.24
CA SER A 122 17.88 -3.70 2.85
C SER A 122 18.83 -4.88 2.79
N ARG A 123 18.27 -6.07 2.53
CA ARG A 123 19.12 -7.19 2.17
C ARG A 123 19.54 -6.86 0.77
N SER A 124 20.82 -6.52 0.60
CA SER A 124 21.42 -6.35 -0.72
C SER A 124 21.31 -7.68 -1.51
N CYS A 125 20.12 -8.04 -2.04
CA CYS A 125 19.94 -9.12 -3.02
C CYS A 125 20.61 -8.72 -4.33
N CYS A 126 20.70 -7.41 -4.60
CA CYS A 126 21.20 -6.81 -5.81
C CYS A 126 22.56 -6.13 -5.56
N HIS A 127 23.62 -6.89 -5.21
CA HIS A 127 24.97 -6.30 -5.21
C HIS A 127 25.34 -6.00 -6.68
N GLU A 128 25.63 -4.73 -6.99
CA GLU A 128 26.53 -4.29 -8.08
C GLU A 128 25.99 -3.97 -9.50
N ASN A 129 24.74 -3.52 -9.73
CA ASN A 129 24.42 -2.96 -11.08
C ASN A 129 23.24 -1.98 -11.22
N THR A 130 23.09 -0.95 -10.36
CA THR A 130 22.11 0.13 -10.59
C THR A 130 22.73 1.53 -10.72
N SER A 131 23.99 1.62 -11.14
CA SER A 131 24.60 2.87 -11.61
C SER A 131 24.96 2.81 -13.09
N ARG A 132 23.96 2.61 -13.94
CA ARG A 132 24.04 3.13 -15.32
C ARG A 132 22.77 3.92 -15.61
N LEU A 133 22.73 5.13 -15.07
CA LEU A 133 22.02 6.23 -15.73
C LEU A 133 22.64 6.34 -17.12
N LYS A 134 22.06 5.65 -18.10
CA LYS A 134 22.33 5.93 -19.51
C LYS A 134 21.58 7.21 -19.82
N GLU A 135 22.30 8.33 -19.82
CA GLU A 135 21.82 9.52 -20.49
C GLU A 135 21.74 9.20 -21.98
N THR A 136 20.52 9.01 -22.48
CA THR A 136 20.26 9.02 -23.92
C THR A 136 20.25 10.48 -24.38
N TRP A 137 20.78 10.71 -25.59
CA TRP A 137 20.93 12.02 -26.21
C TRP A 137 19.59 12.77 -26.49
N ASP A 138 18.44 12.27 -26.02
CA ASP A 138 17.11 12.87 -26.23
C ASP A 138 16.45 13.45 -24.97
N GLY A 139 17.09 13.37 -23.79
CA GLY A 139 16.58 14.00 -22.58
C GLY A 139 15.28 13.40 -22.01
N ARG A 140 14.73 12.31 -22.57
CA ARG A 140 13.66 11.56 -21.93
C ARG A 140 14.24 10.57 -20.92
N ARG A 141 13.96 10.83 -19.64
CA ARG A 141 14.10 9.85 -18.56
C ARG A 141 13.02 8.78 -18.72
N GLU A 142 13.25 7.79 -19.57
CA GLU A 142 12.59 6.50 -19.42
C GLU A 142 13.33 5.75 -18.32
N VAL A 143 12.75 5.76 -17.12
CA VAL A 143 13.24 4.98 -16.00
C VAL A 143 12.88 3.52 -16.29
N GLU A 144 13.76 2.83 -17.02
CA GLU A 144 13.72 1.36 -17.08
C GLU A 144 14.06 0.83 -15.68
N ASP A 145 13.03 0.73 -14.83
CA ASP A 145 13.04 0.09 -13.51
C ASP A 145 13.07 -1.46 -13.64
N ASP A 146 13.92 -1.97 -14.54
CA ASP A 146 13.99 -3.38 -14.89
C ASP A 146 15.18 -4.12 -14.24
N ALA A 147 16.14 -3.39 -13.66
CA ALA A 147 17.37 -3.98 -13.12
C ALA A 147 17.28 -4.44 -11.65
N SER A 148 16.14 -4.30 -10.97
CA SER A 148 16.00 -4.64 -9.55
C SER A 148 15.13 -5.88 -9.29
N CYS A 149 15.62 -6.77 -8.40
CA CYS A 149 14.90 -7.97 -7.94
C CYS A 149 13.56 -7.55 -7.30
N GLU A 150 12.48 -8.36 -7.40
CA GLU A 150 11.18 -7.99 -6.80
C GLU A 150 11.30 -7.71 -5.28
N ALA A 151 12.22 -8.37 -4.58
CA ALA A 151 12.52 -8.06 -3.18
C ALA A 151 13.15 -6.67 -3.02
N CYS A 152 14.11 -6.26 -3.87
CA CYS A 152 14.66 -4.90 -3.91
C CYS A 152 13.55 -3.85 -4.13
N LYS A 153 12.55 -4.15 -4.99
CA LYS A 153 11.41 -3.25 -5.23
C LYS A 153 10.53 -3.08 -4.00
N TRP A 154 10.22 -4.18 -3.30
CA TRP A 154 9.45 -4.12 -2.05
C TRP A 154 10.22 -3.48 -0.90
N ASP A 155 11.52 -3.72 -0.77
CA ASP A 155 12.38 -3.05 0.22
C ASP A 155 12.39 -1.53 -0.02
N ARG A 156 12.47 -1.09 -1.30
CA ARG A 156 12.35 0.33 -1.67
C ARG A 156 10.97 0.88 -1.32
N GLU A 157 9.91 0.14 -1.61
CA GLU A 157 8.54 0.57 -1.32
C GLU A 157 8.28 0.72 0.19
N VAL A 158 8.80 -0.21 1.01
CA VAL A 158 8.75 -0.12 2.47
C VAL A 158 9.55 1.07 2.96
N SER A 159 10.73 1.32 2.41
CA SER A 159 11.56 2.48 2.78
C SER A 159 10.82 3.79 2.50
N LEU A 160 10.24 3.92 1.30
CA LEU A 160 9.41 5.08 0.95
C LEU A 160 8.23 5.27 1.91
N PHE A 161 7.62 4.18 2.37
CA PHE A 161 6.54 4.26 3.36
C PHE A 161 7.02 4.73 4.72
N CYS A 162 8.10 4.14 5.23
CA CYS A 162 8.72 4.52 6.49
C CYS A 162 9.14 5.99 6.50
N ASP A 163 9.68 6.50 5.40
CA ASP A 163 10.07 7.91 5.25
C ASP A 163 8.86 8.86 5.36
N MET A 164 7.66 8.44 4.94
CA MET A 164 6.44 9.25 5.11
C MET A 164 5.99 9.37 6.58
N LEU A 165 6.50 8.52 7.48
CA LEU A 165 6.15 8.54 8.90
C LEU A 165 7.04 9.49 9.71
N HIS A 166 8.05 10.11 9.10
CA HIS A 166 8.95 11.10 9.71
C HIS A 166 8.63 12.52 9.24
#